data_AF-A0A5P1UXI9-F1
#
_entry.id   AF-A0A5P1UXI9-F1
#
_cell.length_a   1.000
_cell.length_b   1.000
_cell.length_c   1.000
_cell.angle_alpha   90.00
_cell.angle_beta   90.00
_cell.angle_gamma   90.00
#
_symmetry.space_group_name_H-M   'P 1'
#
loop_
_entity.id
_entity.type
_entity.pdbx_description
1 polymer ?
#
loop_
_entity_poly.entity_id
_entity_poly.type
_entity_poly.pdbx_seq_one_letter_code
_entity_poly.pdbx_strand_id
1 'polypeptide(L)'
;MLKKINISTYHYHSVEIDGYVPFDIHFNEKSPDLYWRGGNGSTSLIEIGLLKTGELSAIKLISYDPQLIIQTIKSSSSSDLKKALFPVFDVSSWSDDSNDFSSRFKDAFDTEFQLFIGKNYIELVFLPLENTIEYVRDCNFSFGFNVNNELTSLQILNIDEVKMKLFRESL
;
A
#
# COMPACT_ATOMS: atom_id res chain seq x y z
N MET A 1 -9.50 -9.33 2.24
CA MET A 1 -8.18 -8.71 2.43
C MET A 1 -7.10 -9.42 1.60
N LEU A 2 -6.00 -8.74 1.24
CA LEU A 2 -4.81 -9.39 0.66
C LEU A 2 -4.08 -10.24 1.70
N LYS A 3 -3.67 -11.45 1.32
CA LYS A 3 -3.01 -12.42 2.20
C LYS A 3 -1.56 -12.65 1.80
N LYS A 4 -0.62 -12.41 2.72
CA LYS A 4 0.80 -12.72 2.54
C LYS A 4 1.03 -14.23 2.57
N ILE A 5 1.83 -14.72 1.64
CA ILE A 5 2.28 -16.13 1.57
C ILE A 5 3.79 -16.28 1.65
N ASN A 6 4.54 -15.22 1.33
CA ASN A 6 5.99 -15.22 1.41
C ASN A 6 6.54 -13.78 1.56
N ILE A 7 7.85 -13.66 1.69
CA ILE A 7 8.57 -12.38 1.73
C ILE A 7 9.65 -12.43 0.64
N SER A 8 9.77 -11.37 -0.15
CA SER A 8 10.79 -11.21 -1.19
C SER A 8 11.63 -9.96 -0.94
N THR A 9 12.64 -9.75 -1.76
CA THR A 9 13.51 -8.57 -1.76
C THR A 9 13.35 -7.78 -3.05
N TYR A 10 13.32 -6.46 -2.97
CA TYR A 10 13.31 -5.61 -4.16
C TYR A 10 14.67 -4.89 -4.31
N HIS A 11 15.00 -4.53 -5.56
CA HIS A 11 16.25 -3.85 -5.90
C HIS A 11 16.05 -2.38 -6.23
N TYR A 12 14.86 -2.03 -6.68
CA TYR A 12 14.48 -0.67 -7.06
C TYR A 12 13.10 -0.34 -6.50
N HIS A 13 12.95 0.90 -6.06
CA HIS A 13 11.65 1.50 -5.78
C HIS A 13 11.66 2.99 -6.12
N SER A 14 10.49 3.54 -6.44
CA SER A 14 10.25 4.98 -6.47
C SER A 14 8.97 5.31 -5.71
N VAL A 15 8.94 6.50 -5.10
CA VAL A 15 7.75 7.07 -4.46
C VAL A 15 7.50 8.43 -5.08
N GLU A 16 6.44 8.53 -5.87
CA GLU A 16 6.00 9.74 -6.55
C GLU A 16 4.85 10.37 -5.76
N ILE A 17 5.03 11.64 -5.42
CA ILE A 17 4.04 12.49 -4.75
C ILE A 17 4.18 13.86 -5.42
N ASP A 18 3.20 14.23 -6.23
CA ASP A 18 3.31 15.36 -7.17
C ASP A 18 2.22 16.43 -7.01
N GLY A 19 1.27 16.23 -6.08
CA GLY A 19 0.15 17.15 -5.86
C GLY A 19 -1.09 16.85 -6.70
N TYR A 20 -1.03 15.89 -7.63
CA TYR A 20 -2.19 15.45 -8.43
C TYR A 20 -2.70 14.07 -8.01
N VAL A 21 -1.78 13.17 -7.69
CA VAL A 21 -2.08 11.88 -7.06
C VAL A 21 -1.49 11.89 -5.65
N PRO A 22 -2.25 11.45 -4.63
CA PRO A 22 -1.74 11.32 -3.27
C PRO A 22 -0.37 10.64 -3.22
N PHE A 23 -0.26 9.39 -3.64
CA PHE A 23 1.05 8.79 -3.89
C PHE A 23 0.96 7.68 -4.93
N ASP A 24 2.07 7.44 -5.62
CA ASP A 24 2.28 6.30 -6.50
C ASP A 24 3.66 5.68 -6.21
N ILE A 25 3.66 4.40 -5.84
CA ILE A 25 4.85 3.65 -5.46
C ILE A 25 5.08 2.58 -6.51
N HIS A 26 6.29 2.49 -7.06
CA HIS A 26 6.67 1.44 -8.02
C HIS A 26 7.80 0.59 -7.46
N PHE A 27 7.77 -0.71 -7.73
CA PHE A 27 8.78 -1.69 -7.31
C PHE A 27 9.33 -2.44 -8.53
N ASN A 28 10.66 -2.61 -8.59
CA ASN A 28 11.37 -3.45 -9.56
C ASN A 28 11.06 -3.19 -11.06
N GLU A 29 10.53 -2.01 -11.43
CA GLU A 29 10.27 -1.54 -12.80
C GLU A 29 9.34 -2.44 -13.66
N LYS A 30 8.66 -3.42 -13.06
CA LYS A 30 7.69 -4.26 -13.77
C LYS A 30 6.30 -3.67 -13.64
N SER A 31 5.54 -3.65 -14.73
CA SER A 31 4.13 -3.26 -14.69
C SER A 31 3.27 -4.32 -14.00
N PRO A 32 2.19 -3.95 -13.28
CA PRO A 32 1.34 -4.92 -12.63
C PRO A 32 0.58 -5.80 -13.63
N ASP A 33 0.47 -7.08 -13.33
CA ASP A 33 -0.42 -8.01 -14.05
C ASP A 33 -1.84 -7.97 -13.47
N LEU A 34 -1.93 -7.88 -12.14
CA LEU A 34 -3.13 -7.99 -11.34
C LEU A 34 -3.27 -6.76 -10.43
N TYR A 35 -4.50 -6.42 -10.09
CA TYR A 35 -4.80 -5.30 -9.19
C TYR A 35 -5.77 -5.77 -8.12
N TRP A 36 -5.41 -5.51 -6.87
CA TRP A 36 -6.35 -5.51 -5.77
C TRP A 36 -6.77 -4.08 -5.47
N ARG A 37 -8.08 -3.84 -5.33
CA ARG A 37 -8.63 -2.50 -5.10
C ARG A 37 -9.41 -2.47 -3.80
N GLY A 38 -8.97 -1.63 -2.86
CA GLY A 38 -9.60 -1.45 -1.54
C GLY A 38 -10.16 -0.04 -1.37
N GLY A 39 -10.98 0.16 -0.34
CA GLY A 39 -11.75 1.38 -0.08
C GLY A 39 -13.23 1.17 -0.39
N ASN A 40 -13.95 2.22 -0.76
CA ASN A 40 -15.34 2.15 -1.21
C ASN A 40 -15.56 2.62 -2.65
N GLY A 41 -14.49 2.99 -3.35
CA GLY A 41 -14.51 3.40 -4.76
C GLY A 41 -15.13 4.79 -5.00
N SER A 42 -15.62 5.47 -3.96
CA SER A 42 -16.22 6.80 -4.05
C SER A 42 -15.39 7.85 -3.30
N THR A 43 -15.23 7.67 -1.99
CA THR A 43 -14.47 8.58 -1.11
C THR A 43 -13.11 8.02 -0.70
N SER A 44 -12.88 6.71 -0.88
CA SER A 44 -11.60 6.07 -0.60
C SER A 44 -11.31 5.03 -1.68
N LEU A 45 -10.10 5.08 -2.27
CA LEU A 45 -9.65 4.06 -3.22
C LEU A 45 -8.12 3.92 -3.19
N ILE A 46 -7.66 2.71 -2.91
CA ILE A 46 -6.27 2.28 -3.07
C ILE A 46 -6.19 1.14 -4.07
N GLU A 47 -5.17 1.18 -4.93
CA GLU A 47 -4.82 0.09 -5.84
C GLU A 47 -3.47 -0.51 -5.44
N ILE A 48 -3.43 -1.82 -5.28
CA ILE A 48 -2.22 -2.59 -5.07
C ILE A 48 -2.00 -3.46 -6.30
N GLY A 49 -0.99 -3.10 -7.09
CA GLY A 49 -0.57 -3.79 -8.29
C GLY A 49 0.39 -4.94 -7.97
N LEU A 50 0.07 -6.13 -8.47
CA LEU A 50 0.80 -7.37 -8.25
C LEU A 50 1.21 -8.00 -9.58
N LEU A 51 2.32 -8.72 -9.59
CA LEU A 51 2.66 -9.66 -10.67
C LEU A 51 1.86 -10.96 -10.52
N LYS A 52 1.80 -11.77 -11.57
CA LYS A 52 1.23 -13.14 -11.47
C LYS A 52 1.93 -14.04 -10.44
N THR A 53 3.15 -13.68 -10.01
CA THR A 53 3.87 -14.35 -8.92
C THR A 53 3.41 -13.93 -7.52
N GLY A 54 2.56 -12.90 -7.42
CA GLY A 54 2.13 -12.29 -6.16
C GLY A 54 3.05 -11.21 -5.62
N GLU A 55 4.19 -10.97 -6.27
CA GLU A 55 5.11 -9.89 -5.88
C GLU A 55 4.47 -8.51 -6.13
N LEU A 56 4.67 -7.56 -5.21
CA LEU A 56 4.31 -6.16 -5.45
C LEU A 56 5.05 -5.60 -6.66
N SER A 57 4.29 -4.85 -7.44
CA SER A 57 4.76 -4.08 -8.58
C SER A 57 4.45 -2.60 -8.38
N ALA A 58 3.25 -2.27 -7.90
CA ALA A 58 2.88 -0.87 -7.61
C ALA A 58 1.91 -0.75 -6.44
N ILE A 59 1.88 0.41 -5.78
CA ILE A 59 0.84 0.78 -4.82
C ILE A 59 0.48 2.25 -5.01
N LYS A 60 -0.81 2.52 -5.23
CA LYS A 60 -1.29 3.87 -5.53
C LYS A 60 -2.51 4.22 -4.71
N LEU A 61 -2.47 5.33 -4.00
CA LEU A 61 -3.67 5.91 -3.40
C LEU A 61 -4.32 6.83 -4.45
N ILE A 62 -5.49 6.43 -4.93
CA ILE A 62 -6.21 7.10 -6.03
C ILE A 62 -7.02 8.27 -5.50
N SER A 63 -7.76 8.05 -4.41
CA SER A 63 -8.58 9.06 -3.78
C SER A 63 -8.75 8.79 -2.29
N TYR A 64 -8.92 9.86 -1.52
CA TYR A 64 -9.29 9.80 -0.12
C TYR A 64 -9.99 11.09 0.29
N ASP A 65 -11.09 11.00 1.06
CA ASP A 65 -11.79 12.18 1.56
C ASP A 65 -10.91 12.92 2.60
N PRO A 66 -10.54 14.19 2.34
CA PRO A 66 -9.71 14.96 3.26
C PRO A 66 -10.29 15.12 4.66
N GLN A 67 -11.62 15.07 4.79
CA GLN A 67 -12.30 15.22 6.08
C GLN A 67 -12.11 14.01 7.00
N LEU A 68 -11.71 12.86 6.46
CA LEU A 68 -11.49 11.62 7.19
C LEU A 68 -10.03 11.42 7.61
N ILE A 69 -9.13 12.32 7.20
CA ILE A 69 -7.70 12.24 7.51
C ILE A 69 -7.44 12.41 9.00
N ILE A 70 -6.58 11.55 9.53
CA ILE A 70 -6.11 11.63 10.91
C ILE A 70 -4.67 12.18 10.92
N GLN A 71 -4.50 13.43 11.36
CA GLN A 71 -3.17 14.03 11.48
C GLN A 71 -2.51 13.69 12.83
N THR A 72 -1.21 13.41 12.80
CA THR A 72 -0.42 13.17 14.00
C THR A 72 0.93 13.89 13.96
N ILE A 73 1.38 14.37 15.12
CA ILE A 73 2.71 14.98 15.28
C ILE A 73 3.83 13.94 15.45
N LYS A 74 3.47 12.65 15.51
CA LYS A 74 4.46 11.58 15.65
C LYS A 74 5.36 11.54 14.42
N SER A 75 6.63 11.27 14.67
CA SER A 75 7.56 10.84 13.64
C SER A 75 7.67 9.32 13.71
N SER A 76 7.78 8.70 12.55
CA SER A 76 8.19 7.30 12.48
C SER A 76 9.66 7.31 12.06
N SER A 77 10.48 6.59 12.82
CA SER A 77 11.87 6.32 12.45
C SER A 77 11.98 4.82 12.20
N SER A 78 12.39 4.46 10.99
CA SER A 78 12.84 3.09 10.73
C SER A 78 14.25 2.94 11.30
N SER A 79 14.46 1.91 12.13
CA SER A 79 15.80 1.44 12.47
C SER A 79 16.51 1.00 11.19
N ASP A 80 17.84 1.11 11.11
CA ASP A 80 18.70 0.71 9.98
C ASP A 80 18.52 -0.76 9.54
N LEU A 81 17.41 -1.05 8.88
CA LEU A 81 17.11 -2.34 8.29
C LEU A 81 17.84 -2.40 6.96
N LYS A 82 18.89 -3.22 6.90
CA LYS A 82 19.77 -3.33 5.74
C LYS A 82 19.17 -4.05 4.53
N LYS A 83 18.00 -4.69 4.69
CA LYS A 83 17.35 -5.46 3.64
C LYS A 83 16.07 -4.77 3.20
N ALA A 84 15.99 -4.47 1.91
CA ALA A 84 14.76 -4.07 1.23
C ALA A 84 13.83 -5.28 1.14
N LEU A 85 12.72 -5.26 1.86
CA LEU A 85 11.81 -6.40 2.01
C LEU A 85 10.38 -5.99 1.72
N PHE A 86 9.65 -6.89 1.08
CA PHE A 86 8.25 -6.68 0.75
C PHE A 86 7.49 -8.01 0.73
N PRO A 87 6.18 -7.99 1.05
CA PRO A 87 5.35 -9.19 1.01
C PRO A 87 5.12 -9.70 -0.41
N VAL A 88 4.98 -11.01 -0.52
CA VAL A 88 4.41 -11.71 -1.69
C VAL A 88 3.02 -12.18 -1.31
N PHE A 89 2.02 -11.83 -2.12
CA PHE A 89 0.61 -12.08 -1.84
C PHE A 89 0.06 -13.29 -2.57
N ASP A 90 -0.95 -13.92 -1.98
CA ASP A 90 -1.73 -14.97 -2.62
C ASP A 90 -2.59 -14.41 -3.76
N VAL A 91 -2.26 -14.82 -4.98
CA VAL A 91 -3.01 -14.45 -6.20
C VAL A 91 -3.78 -15.63 -6.79
N SER A 92 -3.81 -16.79 -6.12
CA SER A 92 -4.46 -18.02 -6.64
C SER A 92 -5.95 -17.86 -6.95
N SER A 93 -6.61 -16.90 -6.31
CA SER A 93 -8.04 -16.63 -6.48
C SER A 93 -8.39 -15.69 -7.65
N TRP A 94 -7.41 -15.12 -8.35
CA TRP A 94 -7.68 -14.35 -9.57
C TRP A 94 -8.08 -15.29 -10.70
N SER A 95 -9.07 -14.89 -11.50
CA SER A 95 -9.49 -15.67 -12.66
C SER A 95 -8.43 -15.61 -13.76
N ASP A 96 -8.10 -16.76 -14.33
CA ASP A 96 -7.13 -16.86 -15.43
C ASP A 96 -7.83 -16.74 -16.80
N ASP A 97 -8.63 -15.68 -16.99
CA ASP A 97 -9.21 -15.37 -18.30
C ASP A 97 -8.44 -14.23 -18.97
N SER A 98 -7.43 -14.61 -19.76
CA SER A 98 -6.60 -13.65 -20.49
C SER A 98 -7.37 -12.78 -21.49
N ASN A 99 -8.60 -13.15 -21.84
CA ASN A 99 -9.42 -12.41 -22.81
C ASN A 99 -10.35 -11.38 -22.14
N ASP A 100 -10.53 -11.45 -20.83
CA ASP A 100 -11.33 -10.51 -20.07
C ASP A 100 -10.42 -9.57 -19.27
N PHE A 101 -10.33 -8.30 -19.68
CA PHE A 101 -9.55 -7.31 -18.96
C PHE A 101 -10.00 -7.13 -17.51
N SER A 102 -11.29 -7.35 -17.21
CA SER A 102 -11.83 -7.21 -15.87
C SER A 102 -11.32 -8.29 -14.91
N SER A 103 -10.89 -9.46 -15.43
CA SER A 103 -10.30 -10.56 -14.64
C SER A 103 -9.04 -10.15 -13.87
N ARG A 104 -8.37 -9.07 -14.31
CA ARG A 104 -7.17 -8.54 -13.66
C ARG A 104 -7.46 -7.87 -12.33
N PHE A 105 -8.70 -7.47 -12.09
CA PHE A 105 -9.09 -6.70 -10.90
C PHE A 105 -9.80 -7.58 -9.87
N LYS A 106 -9.41 -7.41 -8.62
CA LYS A 106 -10.13 -7.93 -7.47
C LYS A 106 -10.56 -6.79 -6.58
N ASP A 107 -11.85 -6.53 -6.61
CA ASP A 107 -12.47 -5.43 -5.88
C ASP A 107 -12.87 -5.87 -4.49
N ALA A 108 -12.41 -5.12 -3.51
CA ALA A 108 -12.76 -5.26 -2.11
C ALA A 108 -13.33 -3.92 -1.62
N PHE A 109 -14.40 -3.46 -2.27
CA PHE A 109 -15.05 -2.18 -1.97
C PHE A 109 -15.82 -2.15 -0.63
N ASP A 110 -15.75 -3.24 0.12
CA ASP A 110 -16.18 -3.37 1.50
C ASP A 110 -15.01 -3.20 2.50
N THR A 111 -13.79 -3.02 2.00
CA THR A 111 -12.57 -2.91 2.80
C THR A 111 -12.18 -1.44 2.97
N GLU A 112 -12.77 -0.77 3.95
CA GLU A 112 -12.44 0.61 4.30
C GLU A 112 -11.03 0.72 4.91
N PHE A 113 -10.48 1.94 4.92
CA PHE A 113 -9.20 2.21 5.58
C PHE A 113 -9.11 3.64 6.12
N GLN A 114 -8.31 3.80 7.17
CA GLN A 114 -7.96 5.08 7.77
C GLN A 114 -6.62 5.57 7.23
N LEU A 115 -6.54 6.85 6.88
CA LEU A 115 -5.31 7.51 6.46
C LEU A 115 -4.75 8.37 7.60
N PHE A 116 -3.55 8.02 8.05
CA PHE A 116 -2.79 8.75 9.04
C PHE A 116 -1.64 9.51 8.37
N ILE A 117 -1.51 10.79 8.71
CA ILE A 117 -0.42 11.64 8.23
C ILE A 117 0.46 12.03 9.42
N GLY A 118 1.67 11.50 9.44
CA GLY A 118 2.70 11.88 10.40
C GLY A 118 3.54 13.06 9.95
N LYS A 119 4.62 13.31 10.69
CA LYS A 119 5.61 14.35 10.33
C LYS A 119 6.35 14.02 9.03
N ASN A 120 6.79 12.78 8.89
CA ASN A 120 7.67 12.28 7.82
C ASN A 120 7.22 10.91 7.28
N TYR A 121 5.95 10.55 7.51
CA TYR A 121 5.40 9.27 7.08
C TYR A 121 3.91 9.37 6.79
N ILE A 122 3.44 8.44 5.96
CA ILE A 122 2.04 8.21 5.64
C ILE A 122 1.71 6.77 6.08
N GLU A 123 0.55 6.56 6.68
CA GLU A 123 0.09 5.24 7.10
C GLU A 123 -1.36 5.02 6.71
N LEU A 124 -1.63 3.85 6.14
CA LEU A 124 -2.95 3.33 5.88
C LEU A 124 -3.20 2.17 6.83
N VAL A 125 -4.32 2.20 7.54
CA VAL A 125 -4.77 1.11 8.41
C VAL A 125 -6.11 0.60 7.90
N PHE A 126 -6.14 -0.65 7.48
CA PHE A 126 -7.34 -1.27 6.93
C PHE A 126 -8.32 -1.67 8.03
N LEU A 127 -9.62 -1.54 7.74
CA LEU A 127 -10.72 -1.85 8.63
C LEU A 127 -11.33 -3.23 8.31
N PRO A 128 -11.90 -3.94 9.31
CA PRO A 128 -11.94 -3.58 10.73
C PRO A 128 -10.54 -3.53 11.37
N LEU A 129 -10.38 -2.73 12.43
CA LEU A 129 -9.11 -2.65 13.14
C LEU A 129 -8.81 -4.01 13.78
N GLU A 130 -7.83 -4.70 13.22
CA GLU A 130 -7.34 -5.98 13.74
C GLU A 130 -5.95 -5.82 14.34
N ASN A 131 -5.59 -6.73 15.25
CA ASN A 131 -4.27 -6.73 15.85
C ASN A 131 -3.21 -7.10 14.82
N THR A 132 -2.36 -6.14 14.47
CA THR A 132 -1.11 -6.40 13.75
C THR A 132 -0.14 -7.13 14.66
N ILE A 133 0.28 -8.33 14.27
CA ILE A 133 1.21 -9.17 15.05
C ILE A 133 2.58 -9.32 14.38
N GLU A 134 2.67 -9.05 13.07
CA GLU A 134 3.89 -9.17 12.28
C GLU A 134 4.05 -7.94 11.39
N TYR A 135 5.30 -7.52 11.18
CA TYR A 135 5.66 -6.51 10.19
C TYR A 135 6.70 -7.03 9.21
N VAL A 136 6.40 -6.93 7.92
CA VAL A 136 7.41 -7.00 6.85
C VAL A 136 7.81 -5.57 6.54
N ARG A 137 9.05 -5.19 6.87
CA ARG A 137 9.46 -3.78 6.81
C ARG A 137 10.92 -3.61 6.46
N ASP A 138 11.25 -2.44 5.94
CA ASP A 138 12.60 -1.94 5.72
C ASP A 138 12.70 -0.46 6.11
N CYS A 139 13.66 0.28 5.53
CA CYS A 139 13.84 1.69 5.82
C CYS A 139 12.77 2.59 5.21
N ASN A 140 12.11 2.19 4.11
CA ASN A 140 11.15 3.01 3.36
C ASN A 140 9.71 2.56 3.57
N PHE A 141 9.48 1.26 3.79
CA PHE A 141 8.13 0.71 3.86
C PHE A 141 7.94 -0.20 5.07
N SER A 142 6.71 -0.27 5.55
CA SER A 142 6.31 -1.23 6.58
C SER A 142 4.91 -1.75 6.28
N PHE A 143 4.78 -3.07 6.19
CA PHE A 143 3.54 -3.79 5.93
C PHE A 143 3.18 -4.58 7.19
N GLY A 144 2.03 -4.27 7.79
CA GLY A 144 1.51 -4.96 8.96
C GLY A 144 0.61 -6.13 8.57
N PHE A 145 0.71 -7.24 9.31
CA PHE A 145 -0.12 -8.42 9.10
C PHE A 145 -0.74 -8.92 10.41
N ASN A 146 -1.97 -9.42 10.30
CA ASN A 146 -2.66 -10.13 11.39
C ASN A 146 -2.22 -11.61 11.49
N VAL A 147 -2.84 -12.35 12.42
CA VAL A 147 -2.61 -13.79 12.64
C VAL A 147 -2.95 -14.67 11.41
N ASN A 148 -3.81 -14.19 10.52
CA ASN A 148 -4.21 -14.87 9.29
C ASN A 148 -3.30 -14.53 8.10
N ASN A 149 -2.23 -13.75 8.32
CA ASN A 149 -1.37 -13.16 7.28
C ASN A 149 -2.08 -12.16 6.37
N GLU A 150 -3.20 -11.60 6.79
CA GLU A 150 -3.91 -10.57 6.04
C GLU A 150 -3.29 -9.20 6.32
N LEU A 151 -3.20 -8.37 5.27
CA LEU A 151 -2.65 -7.03 5.35
C LEU A 151 -3.54 -6.14 6.24
N THR A 152 -2.97 -5.59 7.31
CA THR A 152 -3.68 -4.70 8.24
C THR A 152 -3.22 -3.26 8.13
N SER A 153 -1.97 -3.02 7.74
CA SER A 153 -1.45 -1.65 7.58
C SER A 153 -0.36 -1.55 6.52
N LEU A 154 -0.23 -0.38 5.93
CA LEU A 154 0.85 0.01 5.03
C LEU A 154 1.40 1.35 5.48
N GLN A 155 2.72 1.45 5.63
CA GLN A 155 3.40 2.70 5.95
C GLN A 155 4.44 3.04 4.88
N ILE A 156 4.48 4.31 4.50
CA ILE A 156 5.54 4.94 3.70
C ILE A 156 6.33 5.84 4.65
N LEU A 157 7.61 5.54 4.83
CA LEU A 157 8.49 6.13 5.83
C LEU A 157 9.49 7.09 5.18
N ASN A 158 10.14 7.91 6.01
CA ASN A 158 11.23 8.80 5.61
C ASN A 158 10.92 9.71 4.42
N ILE A 159 9.67 10.20 4.35
CA ILE A 159 9.23 11.15 3.33
C ILE A 159 9.76 12.53 3.70
N ASP A 160 10.40 13.20 2.73
CA ASP A 160 10.91 14.55 2.91
C ASP A 160 9.79 15.60 3.02
N GLU A 161 10.13 16.78 3.52
CA GLU A 161 9.16 17.85 3.79
C GLU A 161 8.45 18.36 2.52
N VAL A 162 9.14 18.36 1.37
CA VAL A 162 8.58 18.82 0.10
C VAL A 162 7.51 17.85 -0.37
N LYS A 163 7.81 16.55 -0.38
CA LYS A 163 6.85 15.49 -0.72
C LYS A 163 5.69 15.45 0.28
N MET A 164 5.95 15.62 1.57
CA MET A 164 4.89 15.72 2.57
C MET A 164 3.95 16.91 2.30
N LYS A 165 4.48 18.06 1.86
CA LYS A 165 3.66 19.20 1.47
C LYS A 165 2.80 18.86 0.25
N LEU A 166 3.40 18.33 -0.81
CA LEU A 166 2.68 17.92 -2.03
C LEU A 166 1.58 16.89 -1.74
N PHE A 167 1.85 15.93 -0.84
CA PHE A 167 0.86 14.94 -0.40
C PHE A 167 -0.41 15.58 0.15
N ARG A 168 -0.26 16.66 0.93
CA ARG A 168 -1.41 17.37 1.52
C ARG A 168 -2.18 18.18 0.49
N GLU A 169 -1.52 18.60 -0.59
CA GLU A 169 -2.14 19.35 -1.69
C GLU A 169 -2.92 18.44 -2.65
N SER A 170 -2.55 17.16 -2.74
CA SER A 170 -3.21 16.13 -3.57
C SER A 170 -4.43 15.46 -2.97
N LEU A 171 -4.77 15.73 -1.70
CA LEU A 171 -5.91 15.14 -1.00
C LEU A 171 -7.15 16.03 -1.16
#